data_AF-J2KH79-F1
#
_entry.id   AF-J2KH79-F1
#
_cell.length_a   1.000
_cell.length_b   1.000
_cell.length_c   1.000
_cell.angle_alpha   90.00
_cell.angle_beta   90.00
_cell.angle_gamma   90.00
#
_symmetry.space_group_name_H-M   'P 1'
#
loop_
_entity.id
_entity.type
_entity.pdbx_description
1 polymer ?
#
loop_
_entity_poly.entity_id
_entity_poly.type
_entity_poly.pdbx_seq_one_letter_code
_entity_poly.pdbx_strand_id
1 'polypeptide(L)'
;MIKLYILIVTAFLFFFGCKKNNMEYSVGQEWKYKTRPAEENSTIKILKIEEYPKTGKVIHISVNGLRMKNPGSPEGFAKSLSHIPISEEALDKSVTKLKNENGKMPDSTEMDGYSYWKKEFDKGNAGIFTIPVSEIVISIEEAILTGNVDQ
;
A
#
# COMPACT_ATOMS: atom_id res chain seq x y z
N MET A 1 18.10 15.84 -65.68
CA MET A 1 16.83 15.58 -64.98
C MET A 1 17.06 14.48 -63.98
N ILE A 2 16.89 14.74 -62.67
CA ILE A 2 16.39 13.83 -61.63
C ILE A 2 16.12 14.74 -60.42
N LYS A 3 14.83 14.94 -60.11
CA LYS A 3 14.36 15.52 -58.85
C LYS A 3 14.36 14.37 -57.84
N LEU A 4 15.13 14.45 -56.77
CA LEU A 4 15.03 13.51 -55.66
C LEU A 4 14.11 14.12 -54.59
N TYR A 5 13.00 13.43 -54.35
CA TYR A 5 11.95 13.82 -53.43
C TYR A 5 12.33 13.53 -51.97
N ILE A 6 11.79 14.39 -51.11
CA ILE A 6 11.91 14.46 -49.65
C ILE A 6 11.43 13.16 -48.97
N LEU A 7 12.12 12.71 -47.91
CA LEU A 7 11.49 11.92 -46.85
C LEU A 7 11.86 12.51 -45.48
N ILE A 8 10.91 13.26 -44.91
CA ILE A 8 10.99 13.78 -43.53
C ILE A 8 10.70 12.60 -42.60
N VAL A 9 11.71 12.16 -41.84
CA VAL A 9 11.49 11.28 -40.69
C VAL A 9 11.12 12.17 -39.52
N THR A 10 9.83 12.33 -39.25
CA THR A 10 9.33 12.96 -38.02
C THR A 10 9.63 12.05 -36.84
N ALA A 11 10.62 12.43 -36.03
CA ALA A 11 10.82 11.86 -34.71
C ALA A 11 9.63 12.28 -33.82
N PHE A 12 8.58 11.45 -33.77
CA PHE A 12 7.52 11.56 -32.78
C PHE A 12 8.08 11.11 -31.42
N LEU A 13 8.72 12.03 -30.70
CA LEU A 13 8.94 11.89 -29.27
C LEU A 13 7.57 12.04 -28.58
N PHE A 14 6.84 10.93 -28.46
CA PHE A 14 5.76 10.81 -27.49
C PHE A 14 6.39 10.84 -26.10
N PHE A 15 6.64 12.05 -25.59
CA PHE A 15 6.70 12.26 -24.16
C PHE A 15 5.29 12.00 -23.63
N PHE A 16 4.98 10.73 -23.34
CA PHE A 16 3.97 10.42 -22.34
C PHE A 16 4.51 10.99 -21.03
N GLY A 17 4.22 12.26 -20.79
CA GLY A 17 4.34 12.86 -19.47
C GLY A 17 3.46 12.02 -18.56
N CYS A 18 4.08 11.17 -17.75
CA CYS A 18 3.42 10.52 -16.65
C CYS A 18 2.95 11.66 -15.74
N LYS A 19 1.69 12.09 -15.88
CA LYS A 19 1.06 12.98 -14.90
C LYS A 19 1.11 12.20 -13.59
N LYS A 20 2.09 12.52 -12.74
CA LYS A 20 2.11 12.05 -11.37
C LYS A 20 0.91 12.71 -10.71
N ASN A 21 -0.22 12.00 -10.69
CA ASN A 21 -1.34 12.38 -9.85
C ASN A 21 -0.83 12.21 -8.42
N ASN A 22 -0.31 13.29 -7.83
CA ASN A 22 0.05 13.29 -6.42
C ASN A 22 -1.27 13.19 -5.66
N MET A 23 -1.68 11.97 -5.31
CA MET A 23 -2.78 11.74 -4.41
C MET A 23 -2.37 12.27 -3.04
N GLU A 24 -3.18 13.16 -2.48
CA GLU A 24 -2.93 13.69 -1.15
C GLU A 24 -3.66 12.82 -0.12
N TYR A 25 -2.87 12.03 0.61
CA TYR A 25 -3.37 11.19 1.69
C TYR A 25 -3.49 11.97 2.99
N SER A 26 -4.58 11.72 3.71
CA SER A 26 -4.85 12.29 5.02
C SER A 26 -5.23 11.20 6.02
N VAL A 27 -4.81 11.36 7.27
CA VAL A 27 -5.15 10.43 8.36
C VAL A 27 -6.67 10.33 8.53
N GLY A 28 -7.16 9.11 8.70
CA GLY A 28 -8.59 8.82 8.82
C GLY A 28 -9.27 8.53 7.48
N GLN A 29 -8.66 8.85 6.34
CA GLN A 29 -9.23 8.48 5.04
C GLN A 29 -9.39 6.97 4.89
N GLU A 30 -10.46 6.55 4.23
CA GLU A 30 -10.67 5.17 3.80
C GLU A 30 -10.69 5.06 2.28
N TRP A 31 -10.04 4.02 1.76
CA TRP A 31 -9.86 3.81 0.33
C TRP A 31 -10.28 2.41 -0.09
N LYS A 32 -10.88 2.32 -1.27
CA LYS A 32 -10.92 1.09 -2.07
C LYS A 32 -9.59 0.92 -2.79
N TYR A 33 -9.23 -0.33 -3.03
CA TYR A 33 -7.97 -0.71 -3.65
C TYR A 33 -8.16 -1.93 -4.56
N LYS A 34 -7.14 -2.28 -5.34
CA LYS A 34 -7.11 -3.52 -6.10
C LYS A 34 -6.93 -4.67 -5.12
N THR A 35 -7.99 -5.44 -4.89
CA THR A 35 -8.03 -6.51 -3.90
C THR A 35 -7.65 -7.86 -4.50
N ARG A 36 -7.48 -8.87 -3.64
CA ARG A 36 -7.46 -10.27 -4.06
C ARG A 36 -8.89 -10.71 -4.43
N PRO A 37 -9.06 -11.76 -5.25
CA PRO A 37 -10.38 -12.28 -5.57
C PRO A 37 -11.18 -12.61 -4.30
N ALA A 38 -12.48 -12.28 -4.30
CA ALA A 38 -13.42 -12.49 -3.19
C ALA A 38 -13.21 -11.60 -1.94
N GLU A 39 -12.38 -10.56 -2.03
CA GLU A 39 -12.17 -9.56 -0.97
C GLU A 39 -12.54 -8.13 -1.43
N GLU A 40 -13.43 -7.98 -2.42
CA GLU A 40 -13.77 -6.69 -3.06
C GLU A 40 -14.37 -5.66 -2.09
N ASN A 41 -14.90 -6.14 -0.97
CA ASN A 41 -15.41 -5.31 0.10
C ASN A 41 -14.32 -4.75 1.02
N SER A 42 -13.10 -5.29 0.97
CA SER A 42 -11.96 -4.84 1.76
C SER A 42 -11.63 -3.38 1.48
N THR A 43 -11.11 -2.71 2.52
CA THR A 43 -10.75 -1.29 2.48
C THR A 43 -9.46 -1.02 3.23
N ILE A 44 -8.74 -0.02 2.77
CA ILE A 44 -7.58 0.56 3.45
C ILE A 44 -8.05 1.73 4.31
N LYS A 45 -7.51 1.90 5.52
CA LYS A 45 -7.62 3.14 6.29
C LYS A 45 -6.24 3.74 6.53
N ILE A 46 -6.09 5.04 6.33
CA ILE A 46 -4.84 5.76 6.62
C ILE A 46 -4.77 6.03 8.12
N LEU A 47 -3.75 5.48 8.77
CA LEU A 47 -3.56 5.55 10.22
C LEU A 47 -2.63 6.70 10.63
N LYS A 48 -1.52 6.85 9.92
CA LYS A 48 -0.50 7.85 10.23
C LYS A 48 0.33 8.11 8.98
N ILE A 49 0.87 9.32 8.86
CA ILE A 49 1.79 9.68 7.78
C ILE A 49 3.00 10.33 8.45
N GLU A 50 4.18 9.86 8.07
CA GLU A 50 5.46 10.34 8.59
C GLU A 50 6.46 10.49 7.46
N GLU A 51 7.44 11.38 7.64
CA GLU A 51 8.53 11.60 6.68
C GLU A 51 9.86 11.29 7.36
N TYR A 52 10.70 10.51 6.68
CA TYR A 52 11.99 10.08 7.20
C TYR A 52 13.11 10.46 6.22
N PRO A 53 14.26 10.98 6.69
CA PRO A 53 15.32 11.48 5.80
C PRO A 53 15.86 10.47 4.78
N LYS A 54 15.87 9.17 5.12
CA LYS A 54 16.39 8.09 4.25
C LYS A 54 15.28 7.33 3.52
N THR A 55 14.18 7.06 4.20
CA THR A 55 13.09 6.21 3.71
C THR A 55 12.05 6.99 2.92
N GLY A 56 12.00 8.32 3.11
CA GLY A 56 10.97 9.18 2.54
C GLY A 56 9.66 9.09 3.31
N LYS A 57 8.56 9.40 2.60
CA LYS A 57 7.20 9.34 3.14
C LYS A 57 6.77 7.90 3.42
N VAL A 58 6.43 7.65 4.68
CA VAL A 58 5.88 6.38 5.16
C VAL A 58 4.43 6.61 5.55
N ILE A 59 3.54 5.82 4.94
CA ILE A 59 2.12 5.85 5.23
C ILE A 59 1.80 4.58 6.00
N HIS A 60 1.24 4.72 7.18
CA HIS A 60 0.77 3.60 7.99
C HIS A 60 -0.69 3.37 7.67
N ILE A 61 -1.04 2.14 7.33
CA ILE A 61 -2.40 1.75 6.98
C ILE A 61 -2.90 0.57 7.80
N SER A 62 -4.21 0.44 7.93
CA SER A 62 -4.86 -0.83 8.23
C SER A 62 -5.62 -1.32 7.01
N VAL A 63 -5.79 -2.65 6.91
CA VAL A 63 -6.61 -3.29 5.88
C VAL A 63 -7.71 -4.06 6.57
N ASN A 64 -8.96 -3.75 6.24
CA ASN A 64 -10.15 -4.31 6.90
C ASN A 64 -11.00 -5.10 5.90
N GLY A 65 -11.82 -6.03 6.40
CA GLY A 65 -12.73 -6.82 5.56
C GLY A 65 -12.02 -7.92 4.75
N LEU A 66 -10.94 -8.46 5.31
CA LEU A 66 -10.17 -9.57 4.74
C LEU A 66 -10.81 -10.93 5.07
N ARG A 67 -10.41 -11.95 4.31
CA ARG A 67 -10.61 -13.38 4.59
C ARG A 67 -9.27 -14.11 4.54
N MET A 68 -8.30 -13.60 5.28
CA MET A 68 -6.95 -14.15 5.32
C MET A 68 -6.92 -15.40 6.20
N LYS A 69 -6.54 -16.55 5.67
CA LYS A 69 -6.36 -17.80 6.41
C LYS A 69 -5.40 -17.57 7.56
N ASN A 70 -5.84 -17.97 8.75
CA ASN A 70 -5.06 -17.88 9.96
C ASN A 70 -5.44 -19.07 10.87
N PRO A 71 -4.61 -20.11 10.96
CA PRO A 71 -4.87 -21.28 11.82
C PRO A 71 -4.99 -20.92 13.30
N GLY A 72 -4.40 -19.80 13.74
CA GLY A 72 -4.52 -19.29 15.10
C GLY A 72 -5.80 -18.50 15.39
N SER A 73 -6.62 -18.20 14.37
CA SER A 73 -7.91 -17.56 14.56
C SER A 73 -9.00 -18.60 14.89
N PRO A 74 -9.90 -18.35 15.86
CA PRO A 74 -11.02 -19.25 16.15
C PRO A 74 -11.91 -19.54 14.94
N GLU A 75 -12.05 -18.58 14.03
CA GLU A 75 -12.85 -18.73 12.81
C GLU A 75 -12.02 -19.27 11.63
N GLY A 76 -10.73 -19.54 11.81
CA GLY A 76 -9.78 -19.95 10.77
C GLY A 76 -9.35 -18.81 9.83
N PHE A 77 -9.87 -17.59 10.03
CA PHE A 77 -9.54 -16.41 9.23
C PHE A 77 -9.29 -15.17 10.09
N ALA A 78 -8.33 -14.35 9.67
CA ALA A 78 -8.14 -12.98 10.12
C ALA A 78 -8.94 -12.01 9.22
N LYS A 79 -9.66 -11.09 9.86
CA LYS A 79 -10.55 -10.13 9.20
C LYS A 79 -9.86 -8.81 8.85
N SER A 80 -8.66 -8.59 9.39
CA SER A 80 -7.90 -7.37 9.18
C SER A 80 -6.39 -7.57 9.38
N LEU A 81 -5.64 -6.63 8.84
CA LEU A 81 -4.25 -6.34 9.20
C LEU A 81 -4.24 -4.97 9.88
N SER A 82 -3.87 -4.94 11.15
CA SER A 82 -4.05 -3.76 12.01
C SER A 82 -3.05 -2.63 11.70
N HIS A 83 -1.83 -2.96 11.29
CA HIS A 83 -0.79 -1.97 11.01
C HIS A 83 0.15 -2.44 9.90
N ILE A 84 0.26 -1.65 8.84
CA ILE A 84 1.15 -1.89 7.71
C ILE A 84 1.85 -0.57 7.37
N PRO A 85 3.18 -0.45 7.55
CA PRO A 85 3.96 0.67 7.05
C PRO A 85 4.25 0.47 5.56
N ILE A 86 3.79 1.38 4.70
CA ILE A 86 3.91 1.26 3.25
C ILE A 86 4.46 2.56 2.64
N SER A 87 5.22 2.44 1.55
CA SER A 87 5.64 3.60 0.75
C SER A 87 4.44 4.25 0.04
N GLU A 88 4.53 5.56 -0.21
CA GLU A 88 3.54 6.29 -1.00
C GLU A 88 3.36 5.68 -2.39
N GLU A 89 4.45 5.32 -3.08
CA GLU A 89 4.39 4.73 -4.43
C GLU A 89 3.62 3.40 -4.46
N ALA A 90 3.83 2.54 -3.45
CA ALA A 90 3.11 1.28 -3.37
C ALA A 90 1.63 1.47 -3.06
N LEU A 91 1.29 2.46 -2.22
CA LEU A 91 -0.09 2.82 -1.95
C LEU A 91 -0.77 3.39 -3.21
N ASP A 92 -0.08 4.25 -3.96
CA ASP A 92 -0.56 4.82 -5.23
C ASP A 92 -0.93 3.73 -6.24
N LYS A 93 -0.11 2.69 -6.35
CA LYS A 93 -0.36 1.54 -7.24
C LYS A 93 -1.54 0.68 -6.79
N SER A 94 -1.91 0.78 -5.52
CA SER A 94 -2.93 -0.05 -4.86
C SER A 94 -4.32 0.58 -4.91
N VAL A 95 -4.44 1.86 -4.52
CA VAL A 95 -5.74 2.51 -4.34
C VAL A 95 -6.47 2.72 -5.67
N THR A 96 -7.80 2.68 -5.62
CA THR A 96 -8.66 2.83 -6.80
C THR A 96 -9.71 3.91 -6.63
N LYS A 97 -10.24 4.09 -5.42
CA LYS A 97 -11.29 5.08 -5.15
C LYS A 97 -11.30 5.49 -3.69
N LEU A 98 -11.35 6.79 -3.42
CA LEU A 98 -11.61 7.31 -2.07
C LEU A 98 -13.03 6.90 -1.65
N LYS A 99 -13.14 6.19 -0.53
CA LYS A 99 -14.42 5.73 0.05
C LYS A 99 -14.94 6.74 1.07
N ASN A 100 -14.06 7.23 1.93
CA ASN A 100 -14.39 8.22 2.94
C ASN A 100 -13.21 9.17 3.14
N GLU A 101 -13.44 10.46 2.98
CA GLU A 101 -12.42 11.49 3.18
C GLU A 101 -12.20 11.81 4.67
N ASN A 102 -13.29 11.82 5.45
CA ASN A 102 -13.32 12.27 6.84
C ASN A 102 -13.69 11.11 7.77
N GLY A 103 -13.00 9.98 7.63
CA GLY A 103 -13.19 8.84 8.53
C GLY A 103 -12.74 9.14 9.95
N LYS A 104 -13.14 8.27 10.89
CA LYS A 104 -12.75 8.40 12.31
C LYS A 104 -11.22 8.35 12.42
N MET A 105 -10.65 9.28 13.18
CA MET A 105 -9.24 9.22 13.54
C MET A 105 -8.92 7.86 14.19
N PRO A 106 -7.76 7.26 13.89
CA PRO A 106 -7.35 6.00 14.50
C PRO A 106 -7.29 6.11 16.02
N ASP A 107 -7.81 5.09 16.71
CA ASP A 107 -7.64 4.97 18.16
C ASP A 107 -6.40 4.15 18.52
N SER A 108 -6.12 4.04 19.82
CA SER A 108 -4.94 3.33 20.33
C SER A 108 -4.89 1.86 19.92
N THR A 109 -6.05 1.23 19.70
CA THR A 109 -6.13 -0.19 19.32
C THR A 109 -5.70 -0.38 17.87
N GLU A 110 -6.09 0.54 16.98
CA GLU A 110 -5.67 0.54 15.58
C GLU A 110 -4.16 0.87 15.43
N MET A 111 -3.57 1.51 16.45
CA MET A 111 -2.17 1.92 16.47
C MET A 111 -1.25 0.95 17.24
N ASP A 112 -1.74 -0.18 17.73
CA ASP A 112 -0.96 -1.08 18.62
C ASP A 112 0.33 -1.61 17.96
N GLY A 113 0.27 -1.99 16.68
CA GLY A 113 1.44 -2.45 15.92
C GLY A 113 2.48 -1.35 15.64
N TYR A 114 2.07 -0.08 15.66
CA TYR A 114 2.96 1.04 15.33
C TYR A 114 4.09 1.21 16.33
N SER A 115 3.80 1.11 17.64
CA SER A 115 4.82 1.34 18.67
C SER A 115 5.95 0.31 18.59
N TYR A 116 5.62 -0.95 18.33
CA TYR A 116 6.63 -1.99 18.12
C TYR A 116 7.42 -1.77 16.83
N TRP A 117 6.74 -1.53 15.71
CA TRP A 117 7.39 -1.24 14.44
C TRP A 117 8.35 -0.05 14.57
N LYS A 118 7.92 1.05 15.18
CA LYS A 118 8.71 2.27 15.31
C LYS A 118 10.00 2.02 16.08
N LYS A 119 9.91 1.29 17.19
CA LYS A 119 11.06 0.90 18.01
C LYS A 119 12.09 0.10 17.22
N GLU A 120 11.66 -0.83 16.37
CA GLU A 120 12.58 -1.64 15.56
C GLU A 120 13.06 -0.92 14.30
N PHE A 121 12.23 -0.07 13.71
CA PHE A 121 12.59 0.80 12.58
C PHE A 121 13.69 1.78 12.96
N ASP A 122 13.60 2.39 14.15
CA ASP A 122 14.63 3.31 14.65
C ASP A 122 15.98 2.63 14.90
N LYS A 123 15.99 1.31 15.10
CA LYS A 123 17.20 0.50 15.20
C LYS A 123 17.70 -0.01 13.83
N GLY A 124 16.92 0.17 12.77
CA GLY A 124 17.18 -0.39 11.44
C GLY A 124 16.77 -1.86 11.28
N ASN A 125 16.01 -2.42 12.23
CA ASN A 125 15.56 -3.82 12.22
C ASN A 125 14.18 -4.01 11.58
N ALA A 126 13.47 -2.93 11.28
CA ALA A 126 12.19 -2.99 10.57
C ALA A 126 12.23 -2.12 9.31
N GLY A 127 11.48 -2.55 8.30
CA GLY A 127 11.36 -1.85 7.02
C GLY A 127 9.96 -1.32 6.76
N ILE A 128 9.70 -0.97 5.51
CA ILE A 128 8.38 -0.64 4.98
C ILE A 128 8.08 -1.55 3.79
N PHE A 129 6.80 -1.74 3.49
CA PHE A 129 6.40 -2.43 2.28
C PHE A 129 6.49 -1.49 1.06
N THR A 130 7.01 -2.02 -0.03
CA THR A 130 7.18 -1.33 -1.32
C THR A 130 6.43 -2.00 -2.47
N ILE A 131 5.61 -3.00 -2.15
CA ILE A 131 4.75 -3.74 -3.08
C ILE A 131 3.27 -3.38 -2.85
N PRO A 132 2.39 -3.54 -3.87
CA PRO A 132 0.96 -3.26 -3.74
C PRO A 132 0.28 -4.00 -2.58
N VAL A 133 -0.75 -3.40 -1.99
CA VAL A 133 -1.44 -3.92 -0.81
C VAL A 133 -1.98 -5.34 -1.00
N SER A 134 -2.48 -5.69 -2.20
CA SER A 134 -2.90 -7.07 -2.49
C SER A 134 -1.77 -8.08 -2.36
N GLU A 135 -0.55 -7.71 -2.77
CA GLU A 135 0.64 -8.58 -2.66
C GLU A 135 1.11 -8.67 -1.22
N ILE A 136 1.06 -7.56 -0.45
CA ILE A 136 1.33 -7.58 1.00
C ILE A 136 0.42 -8.58 1.71
N VAL A 137 -0.89 -8.56 1.43
CA VAL A 137 -1.85 -9.49 2.05
C VAL A 137 -1.52 -10.94 1.69
N ILE A 138 -1.11 -11.23 0.45
CA ILE A 138 -0.65 -12.57 0.05
C ILE A 138 0.59 -12.96 0.86
N SER A 139 1.63 -12.14 0.87
CA SER A 139 2.89 -12.46 1.57
C SER A 139 2.68 -12.71 3.06
N ILE A 140 1.84 -11.90 3.72
CA ILE A 140 1.56 -12.08 5.15
C ILE A 140 0.75 -13.35 5.40
N GLU A 141 -0.24 -13.66 4.56
CA GLU A 141 -0.99 -14.92 4.67
C GLU A 141 -0.06 -16.12 4.53
N GLU A 142 0.83 -16.11 3.54
CA GLU A 142 1.82 -17.17 3.32
C GLU A 142 2.76 -17.34 4.51
N ALA A 143 3.25 -16.24 5.08
CA ALA A 143 4.09 -16.25 6.29
C ALA A 143 3.36 -16.88 7.49
N ILE A 144 2.09 -16.52 7.70
CA ILE A 144 1.25 -17.10 8.77
C ILE A 144 1.06 -18.61 8.56
N LEU A 145 0.84 -19.05 7.32
CA LEU A 145 0.57 -20.46 7.01
C LEU A 145 1.81 -21.34 7.07
N THR A 146 2.97 -20.81 6.68
CA THR A 146 4.22 -21.57 6.66
C THR A 146 4.96 -21.53 8.00
N GLY A 147 4.60 -20.59 8.89
CA GLY A 147 5.34 -20.33 10.12
C GLY A 147 6.69 -19.64 9.88
N ASN A 148 7.02 -19.32 8.61
CA ASN A 148 8.18 -18.52 8.24
C ASN A 148 7.76 -17.05 8.29
N VAL A 149 7.88 -16.45 9.47
CA VAL A 149 8.04 -15.00 9.56
C VAL A 149 9.50 -14.71 9.22
N ASP A 150 9.76 -14.37 7.96
CA ASP A 150 11.09 -13.92 7.52
C ASP A 150 11.53 -12.77 8.44
N GLN A 151 12.67 -12.99 9.10
CA GLN A 151 13.37 -12.07 10.00
C GLN A 151 14.22 -11.07 9.22
#